data_AF-A0A659ULA7-F1
#
_entry.id   AF-A0A659ULA7-F1
#
_cell.length_a   1.000
_cell.length_b   1.000
_cell.length_c   1.000
_cell.angle_alpha   90.00
_cell.angle_beta   90.00
_cell.angle_gamma   90.00
#
_symmetry.space_group_name_H-M   'P 1'
#
loop_
_entity.id
_entity.type
_entity.pdbx_description
1 polymer ?
#
loop_
_entity_poly.entity_id
_entity_poly.type
_entity_poly.pdbx_seq_one_letter_code
_entity_poly.pdbx_strand_id
1 'polypeptide(L)' 'MTKPHFRKLLGALVATSVQFGTLGFAFADTTILNVSYDPTRELYKAYDEAFAAH' A
#
# COMPACT_ATOMS: atom_id res chain seq x y z
N MET A 1 -27.16 -15.46 -37.70
CA MET A 1 -25.94 -15.35 -38.54
C MET A 1 -25.08 -14.20 -38.00
N THR A 2 -24.11 -14.48 -37.13
CA THR A 2 -23.21 -13.42 -36.63
C THR A 2 -22.20 -13.06 -37.72
N LYS A 3 -22.14 -11.78 -38.08
CA LYS A 3 -21.24 -11.28 -39.13
C LYS A 3 -19.78 -11.58 -38.74
N PRO A 4 -18.92 -12.04 -39.66
CA PRO A 4 -17.57 -12.53 -39.34
C PRO A 4 -16.69 -11.50 -38.63
N HIS A 5 -16.92 -10.21 -38.86
CA HIS A 5 -16.23 -9.11 -38.17
C HIS A 5 -16.56 -9.02 -36.67
N PHE A 6 -17.80 -9.31 -36.28
CA PHE A 6 -18.22 -9.31 -34.88
C PHE A 6 -17.53 -10.41 -34.08
N ARG A 7 -17.36 -11.60 -34.68
CA ARG A 7 -16.65 -12.72 -34.05
C ARG A 7 -15.16 -12.42 -33.85
N LYS A 8 -14.54 -11.72 -34.79
CA LYS A 8 -13.14 -11.27 -34.69
C LYS A 8 -12.96 -10.22 -33.59
N LEU A 9 -13.86 -9.24 -33.52
CA LEU A 9 -13.84 -8.21 -32.46
C LEU A 9 -14.03 -8.82 -31.07
N LEU A 10 -14.97 -9.76 -30.93
CA LEU A 10 -15.19 -10.47 -29.68
C LEU A 10 -13.95 -11.29 -29.27
N GLY A 11 -13.31 -11.98 -30.22
CA GLY A 11 -12.08 -12.71 -29.97
C GLY A 11 -10.93 -11.80 -29.53
N ALA A 12 -10.76 -10.64 -30.18
CA ALA A 12 -9.77 -9.64 -29.79
C ALA A 12 -10.01 -9.11 -28.37
N LEU A 13 -11.26 -8.78 -28.03
CA LEU A 13 -11.64 -8.29 -26.70
C LEU A 13 -11.27 -9.31 -25.61
N VAL A 14 -11.61 -10.59 -25.83
CA VAL A 14 -11.31 -11.66 -24.87
C VAL A 14 -9.80 -11.83 -24.71
N ALA A 15 -9.04 -11.89 -25.80
CA ALA A 15 -7.59 -12.02 -25.75
C ALA A 15 -6.94 -10.87 -24.96
N THR A 16 -7.35 -9.62 -25.22
CA THR A 16 -6.86 -8.45 -24.49
C THR A 16 -7.24 -8.52 -23.01
N SER A 17 -8.48 -8.88 -22.67
CA SER A 17 -8.91 -8.98 -21.26
C SER A 17 -8.11 -10.02 -20.47
N VAL A 18 -7.75 -11.15 -21.08
CA VAL A 18 -6.93 -12.19 -20.43
C VAL A 18 -5.50 -11.69 -20.22
N GLN A 19 -4.95 -10.97 -21.19
CA GLN A 19 -3.57 -10.51 -21.16
C GLN A 19 -3.34 -9.37 -20.16
N PHE A 20 -4.33 -8.49 -19.97
CA PHE A 20 -4.28 -7.39 -19.01
C PHE A 20 -4.90 -7.75 -17.65
N GLY A 21 -5.77 -8.77 -17.58
CA GLY A 21 -6.40 -9.23 -16.35
C GLY A 21 -5.45 -9.94 -15.38
N THR A 22 -4.28 -10.40 -15.86
CA THR A 22 -3.22 -10.99 -15.02
C THR A 22 -2.25 -9.97 -14.44
N LEU A 23 -2.38 -8.69 -14.80
CA LEU A 23 -1.66 -7.60 -14.15
C LEU A 23 -2.24 -7.40 -12.75
N GLY A 24 -1.79 -8.23 -11.80
CA GLY A 24 -2.13 -8.09 -10.39
C GLY A 24 -1.64 -6.73 -9.88
N PHE A 25 -2.55 -5.91 -9.37
CA PHE A 25 -2.19 -4.70 -8.67
C PHE A 25 -1.47 -5.06 -7.37
N ALA A 26 -0.19 -4.69 -7.24
CA ALA A 26 0.54 -4.80 -5.99
C ALA A 26 0.08 -3.67 -5.05
N PHE A 27 -0.93 -3.96 -4.23
CA PHE A 27 -1.33 -3.05 -3.15
C PHE A 27 -0.42 -3.29 -1.95
N ALA A 28 0.50 -2.35 -1.70
CA ALA A 28 1.26 -2.34 -0.46
C ALA A 28 0.36 -1.83 0.68
N ASP A 29 0.27 -2.58 1.77
CA ASP A 29 -0.36 -2.11 2.99
C ASP A 29 0.55 -1.06 3.66
N THR A 30 0.35 0.21 3.29
CA THR A 30 1.09 1.33 3.86
C THR A 30 0.38 1.83 5.12
N THR A 31 0.33 0.99 6.15
CA THR A 31 -0.03 1.47 7.48
C THR A 31 1.14 2.29 8.02
N ILE A 32 0.98 3.62 8.09
CA ILE A 32 1.92 4.48 8.83
C ILE A 32 1.79 4.10 10.29
N LEU A 33 2.65 3.20 10.76
CA LEU A 33 2.78 2.90 12.18
C LEU A 33 3.17 4.20 12.87
N ASN A 34 2.44 4.56 13.92
CA ASN A 34 2.70 5.78 14.68
C ASN A 34 3.98 5.56 15.51
N VAL A 35 5.15 5.64 14.87
CA VAL A 35 6.47 5.36 15.47
C VAL A 35 7.05 6.54 16.25
N SER A 36 6.23 7.51 16.65
CA SER A 36 6.69 8.73 17.30
C SER A 36 6.71 8.64 18.84
N TYR A 37 6.89 7.45 19.42
CA TYR A 37 7.28 7.37 20.83
C TYR A 37 8.80 7.33 20.94
N ASP A 38 9.39 8.44 21.41
CA ASP A 38 10.79 8.51 21.76
C ASP A 38 10.99 7.94 23.19
N PRO A 39 11.64 6.78 23.35
CA PRO A 39 11.85 6.17 24.67
C PRO A 39 12.75 7.01 25.57
N THR A 40 13.47 8.01 25.03
CA THR A 40 14.34 8.90 25.83
C THR A 40 13.56 9.99 26.57
N ARG A 41 12.29 10.22 26.23
CA ARG A 41 11.44 11.23 26.89
C ARG A 41 11.35 11.03 28.41
N GLU A 42 11.16 9.78 28.84
CA GLU A 42 11.06 9.45 30.26
C GLU A 42 12.40 9.58 30.99
N LEU A 43 13.50 9.27 30.29
CA LEU A 43 14.85 9.46 30.82
C LEU A 43 15.14 10.94 31.08
N TYR A 44 14.88 11.81 30.10
CA TYR A 44 15.10 13.25 30.26
C TYR A 44 14.25 13.83 31.39
N LYS A 45 12.98 13.44 31.47
CA LYS A 45 12.10 13.88 32.55
C LYS A 45 12.64 13.50 33.93
N ALA A 46 13.05 12.25 34.11
CA ALA A 46 13.61 11.78 35.39
C ALA A 46 14.93 12.50 35.74
N TYR A 47 15.77 12.76 34.74
CA TYR A 47 17.03 13.47 34.93
C TYR A 47 16.83 14.94 35.29
N ASP A 48 15.93 15.63 34.61
CA ASP A 48 15.60 17.04 34.88
C ASP A 48 15.06 17.22 36.30
N GLU A 49 14.20 16.32 36.76
CA GLU A 49 13.69 16.31 38.15
C GLU A 49 14.83 16.09 39.16
N ALA A 50 15.74 15.15 38.89
CA ALA A 50 16.89 14.89 39.76
C ALA A 50 17.86 16.08 39.82
N PHE A 51 18.13 16.71 38.68
CA PHE A 51 19.02 17.87 38.58
C PHE A 51 18.43 19.09 39.29
N ALA A 52 17.12 19.36 39.13
CA ALA A 52 16.45 20.47 39.80
C ALA A 52 16.40 20.32 41.34
N ALA A 53 16.57 19.11 41.86
CA ALA A 53 16.57 18.82 43.29
C ALA A 53 17.94 19.02 43.98
N HIS A 54 19.01 19.32 43.24
CA HIS A 54 20.38 19.52 43.75
C HIS A 54 20.87 20.95 43.48
#